data_AF-A0A9E0JWE6-F1
#
_entry.id   AF-A0A9E0JWE6-F1
#
_cell.length_a   1.000
_cell.length_b   1.000
_cell.length_c   1.000
_cell.angle_alpha   90.00
_cell.angle_beta   90.00
_cell.angle_gamma   90.00
#
_symmetry.space_group_name_H-M   'P 1'
#
loop_
_entity.id
_entity.type
_entity.pdbx_description
1 polymer ?
#
loop_
_entity_poly.entity_id
_entity_poly.type
_entity_poly.pdbx_seq_one_letter_code
_entity_poly.pdbx_strand_id
1 'polypeptide(L)'
;MISVIGVSASYAQTKAPPSAGQAILEAIRINEPLNFCGEPVPLADPDVRERLERELLVSLDNSDDIILWLKRANRYFPDIEKSLKAQSLPDDLKYIT
;
A
#
# COMPACT_ATOMS: atom_id res chain seq x y z
N MET A 1 32.33 19.67 -50.73
CA MET A 1 31.69 18.38 -50.42
C MET A 1 31.38 18.36 -48.94
N ILE A 2 30.10 18.42 -48.58
CA ILE A 2 29.59 18.54 -47.21
C ILE A 2 29.45 17.13 -46.64
N SER A 3 30.13 16.82 -45.53
CA SER A 3 29.98 15.55 -44.81
C SER A 3 28.87 15.71 -43.77
N VAL A 4 27.88 14.83 -43.84
CA VAL A 4 26.63 14.86 -43.07
C VAL A 4 26.88 14.45 -41.61
N ILE A 5 26.27 15.22 -40.71
CA ILE A 5 26.21 15.05 -39.26
C ILE A 5 25.52 13.72 -38.92
N GLY A 6 26.22 12.80 -38.25
CA GLY A 6 25.63 11.61 -37.65
C GLY A 6 24.93 11.96 -36.35
N VAL A 7 23.63 12.26 -36.40
CA VAL A 7 22.79 12.31 -35.20
C VAL A 7 22.47 10.87 -34.79
N SER A 8 23.20 10.35 -33.81
CA SER A 8 22.80 9.14 -33.09
C SER A 8 21.61 9.49 -32.18
N ALA A 9 20.39 9.27 -32.69
CA ALA A 9 19.18 9.32 -31.90
C ALA A 9 19.25 8.21 -30.84
N SER A 10 19.45 8.60 -29.58
CA SER A 10 19.25 7.73 -28.42
C SER A 10 17.76 7.38 -28.35
N TYR A 11 17.39 6.18 -28.79
CA TYR A 11 16.07 5.63 -28.54
C TYR A 11 15.93 5.45 -27.03
N ALA A 12 15.19 6.35 -26.38
CA ALA A 12 14.67 6.09 -25.05
C ALA A 12 13.82 4.82 -25.14
N GLN A 13 14.32 3.73 -24.57
CA GLN A 13 13.55 2.50 -24.40
C GLN A 13 12.36 2.82 -23.49
N THR A 14 11.22 3.09 -24.09
CA THR A 14 9.93 3.07 -23.38
C THR A 14 9.65 1.63 -23.03
N LYS A 15 10.02 1.25 -21.80
CA LYS A 15 9.69 -0.05 -21.22
C LYS A 15 8.18 -0.27 -21.39
N ALA A 16 7.78 -1.41 -21.96
CA ALA A 16 6.37 -1.76 -22.10
C ALA A 16 5.67 -1.62 -20.74
N PRO A 17 4.39 -1.19 -20.71
CA PRO A 17 3.67 -1.05 -19.45
C PRO A 17 3.70 -2.39 -18.69
N PRO A 18 3.92 -2.37 -17.37
CA PRO A 18 3.99 -3.60 -16.59
C PRO A 18 2.68 -4.37 -16.70
N SER A 19 2.77 -5.70 -16.72
CA SER A 19 1.57 -6.53 -16.57
C SER A 19 0.92 -6.29 -15.20
N ALA A 20 -0.37 -6.59 -15.07
CA ALA A 20 -1.07 -6.45 -13.78
C ALA A 20 -0.35 -7.20 -12.64
N GLY A 21 0.16 -8.41 -12.92
CA GLY A 21 0.95 -9.17 -11.95
C GLY A 21 2.26 -8.48 -11.56
N GLN A 22 2.98 -7.86 -12.51
CA GLN A 22 4.20 -7.11 -12.21
C GLN A 22 3.91 -5.86 -11.35
N ALA A 23 2.80 -5.17 -11.61
CA ALA A 23 2.39 -4.03 -10.80
C ALA A 23 2.06 -4.43 -9.35
N ILE A 24 1.37 -5.56 -9.16
CA ILE A 24 1.07 -6.10 -7.83
C ILE A 24 2.36 -6.50 -7.10
N LEU A 25 3.28 -7.20 -7.77
CA LEU A 25 4.56 -7.61 -7.18
C LEU A 25 5.41 -6.42 -6.72
N GLU A 26 5.43 -5.33 -7.51
CA GLU A 26 6.10 -4.09 -7.11
C GLU A 26 5.37 -3.40 -5.95
N ALA A 27 4.03 -3.42 -5.93
CA ALA A 27 3.22 -2.78 -4.89
C ALA A 27 3.33 -3.48 -3.51
N ILE A 28 3.50 -4.80 -3.47
CA ILE A 28 3.65 -5.57 -2.22
C ILE A 28 5.10 -5.65 -1.73
N ARG A 29 6.06 -5.05 -2.43
CA ARG A 29 7.47 -5.15 -2.08
C ARG A 29 7.73 -4.50 -0.72
N ILE A 30 8.10 -5.33 0.26
CA ILE A 30 8.46 -4.88 1.61
C ILE A 30 9.84 -4.22 1.58
N ASN A 31 9.91 -2.96 2.01
CA ASN A 31 11.17 -2.23 2.20
C ASN A 31 11.52 -2.21 3.68
N GLU A 32 12.74 -2.62 4.02
CA GLU A 32 13.26 -2.65 5.40
C GLU A 32 14.07 -1.37 5.71
N PRO A 33 14.05 -0.85 6.96
CA PRO A 33 13.34 -1.37 8.13
C PRO A 33 11.86 -0.93 8.19
N LEU A 34 11.00 -1.79 8.75
CA LEU A 34 9.58 -1.52 8.93
C LEU A 34 9.24 -1.43 10.42
N ASN A 35 8.55 -0.37 10.82
CA ASN A 35 8.03 -0.19 12.17
C ASN A 35 6.49 -0.20 12.16
N PHE A 36 5.90 -0.86 13.13
CA PHE A 36 4.45 -0.91 13.33
C PHE A 36 4.13 -0.55 14.78
N CYS A 37 3.19 0.39 14.99
CA CYS A 37 2.83 0.89 16.33
C CYS A 37 4.01 1.34 17.21
N GLY A 38 5.11 1.79 16.60
CA GLY A 38 6.32 2.22 17.31
C GLY A 38 7.33 1.10 17.62
N GLU A 39 7.02 -0.15 17.26
CA GLU A 39 7.90 -1.30 17.44
C GLU A 39 8.45 -1.80 16.10
N PRO A 40 9.70 -2.31 16.05
CA PRO A 40 10.24 -2.89 14.82
C PRO A 40 9.54 -4.21 14.49
N VAL A 41 9.11 -4.37 13.24
CA VAL A 41 8.51 -5.62 12.78
C VAL A 41 9.62 -6.67 12.59
N PRO A 42 9.51 -7.88 13.16
CA PRO A 42 10.54 -8.92 13.05
C PRO A 42 10.51 -9.60 11.67
N LEU A 43 10.90 -8.87 10.62
CA LEU A 43 10.90 -9.36 9.23
C LEU A 43 11.95 -10.45 8.95
N ALA A 44 12.87 -10.70 9.89
CA ALA A 44 13.79 -11.83 9.84
C ALA A 44 13.09 -13.18 10.12
N ASP A 45 11.91 -13.16 10.74
CA ASP A 45 11.06 -14.33 10.90
C ASP A 45 10.27 -14.55 9.59
N PRO A 46 10.48 -15.68 8.89
CA PRO A 46 9.80 -15.96 7.63
C PRO A 46 8.27 -16.02 7.78
N ASP A 47 7.75 -16.50 8.91
CA ASP A 47 6.31 -16.60 9.13
C ASP A 47 5.68 -15.20 9.22
N VAL A 48 6.38 -14.26 9.84
CA VAL A 48 5.94 -12.86 9.95
C VAL A 48 5.95 -12.20 8.58
N ARG A 49 6.99 -12.44 7.80
CA ARG A 49 7.12 -11.90 6.44
C ARG A 49 6.01 -12.42 5.52
N GLU A 50 5.79 -13.73 5.50
CA GLU A 50 4.76 -14.35 4.68
C GLU A 50 3.36 -13.86 5.04
N ARG A 51 3.08 -13.70 6.35
CA ARG A 51 1.81 -13.14 6.81
C ARG A 51 1.63 -11.70 6.35
N LEU A 52 2.67 -10.86 6.44
CA LEU A 52 2.61 -9.49 5.95
C LEU A 52 2.36 -9.44 4.43
N GLU A 53 3.10 -10.23 3.65
CA GLU A 53 2.92 -10.31 2.19
C GLU A 53 1.50 -10.76 1.83
N ARG A 54 0.94 -11.74 2.55
CA ARG A 54 -0.45 -12.20 2.39
C ARG A 54 -1.46 -11.09 2.67
N GLU A 55 -1.34 -10.37 3.78
CA GLU A 55 -2.29 -9.30 4.12
C GLU A 55 -2.23 -8.14 3.11
N LEU A 56 -1.04 -7.82 2.58
CA LEU A 56 -0.88 -6.83 1.51
C LEU A 56 -1.57 -7.29 0.22
N LEU A 57 -1.43 -8.56 -0.15
CA LEU A 57 -2.12 -9.12 -1.32
C LEU A 57 -3.64 -9.08 -1.17
N VAL A 58 -4.17 -9.49 -0.02
CA VAL A 58 -5.62 -9.44 0.27
C VAL A 58 -6.13 -7.99 0.21
N SER A 59 -5.35 -7.03 0.71
CA SER A 59 -5.71 -5.61 0.64
C SER A 59 -5.73 -5.06 -0.78
N LEU A 60 -4.83 -5.52 -1.66
CA LEU A 60 -4.83 -5.09 -3.06
C LEU A 60 -5.97 -5.74 -3.87
N ASP A 61 -6.31 -6.99 -3.56
CA ASP A 61 -7.44 -7.68 -4.18
C ASP A 61 -8.77 -7.02 -3.79
N ASN A 62 -8.92 -6.63 -2.51
CA ASN A 62 -10.11 -5.92 -2.03
C ASN A 62 -10.00 -4.38 -2.07
N SER A 63 -9.40 -3.86 -3.14
CA SER A 63 -9.12 -2.42 -3.26
C SER A 63 -10.39 -1.56 -3.35
N ASP A 64 -11.46 -2.06 -3.96
CA ASP A 64 -12.74 -1.34 -4.10
C ASP A 64 -13.40 -1.08 -2.73
N ASP A 65 -13.45 -2.09 -1.85
CA ASP A 65 -14.01 -1.93 -0.51
C ASP A 65 -13.15 -0.99 0.33
N ILE A 66 -11.82 -1.09 0.25
CA ILE A 66 -10.92 -0.19 0.97
C ILE A 66 -11.15 1.27 0.55
N ILE A 67 -11.28 1.54 -0.75
CA ILE A 67 -11.59 2.89 -1.25
C ILE A 67 -12.94 3.37 -0.70
N LEU A 68 -13.93 2.48 -0.65
CA LEU A 68 -15.26 2.80 -0.14
C LEU A 68 -15.24 3.08 1.37
N TRP A 69 -14.52 2.29 2.15
CA TRP A 69 -14.32 2.50 3.58
C TRP A 69 -13.61 3.81 3.86
N LEU A 70 -12.53 4.13 3.15
CA LEU A 70 -11.82 5.41 3.26
C LEU A 70 -12.74 6.61 2.98
N LYS A 71 -13.58 6.52 1.94
CA LYS A 71 -14.56 7.58 1.63
C LYS A 71 -15.63 7.73 2.71
N ARG A 72 -16.07 6.62 3.29
CA ARG A 72 -17.15 6.58 4.30
C ARG A 72 -16.66 6.86 5.71
N ALA A 73 -15.38 6.66 6.01
CA ALA A 73 -14.77 6.91 7.30
C ALA A 73 -15.12 8.31 7.83
N ASN A 74 -14.95 9.34 7.00
CA ASN A 74 -15.30 10.72 7.37
C ASN A 74 -16.78 10.94 7.74
N ARG A 75 -17.70 10.10 7.22
CA ARG A 75 -19.13 10.18 7.54
C ARG A 75 -19.45 9.51 8.87
N TYR A 76 -18.87 8.34 9.14
CA TYR A 76 -19.28 7.51 10.29
C TYR A 76 -18.35 7.62 11.49
N PHE A 77 -17.07 7.94 11.30
CA PHE A 77 -16.10 8.08 12.39
C PHE A 77 -16.57 9.09 13.43
N PRO A 78 -17.09 10.29 13.09
CA PRO A 78 -17.53 11.25 14.11
C PRO A 78 -18.60 10.69 15.05
N ASP A 79 -19.49 9.82 14.57
CA ASP A 79 -20.55 9.23 15.40
C ASP A 79 -20.05 8.02 16.20
N ILE A 80 -19.10 7.26 15.65
CA ILE A 80 -18.39 6.19 16.36
C ILE A 80 -17.57 6.80 17.52
N GLU A 81 -16.76 7.83 17.25
CA GLU A 81 -15.92 8.51 18.24
C GLU A 81 -16.74 9.12 19.38
N LYS A 82 -17.89 9.73 19.07
CA LYS A 82 -18.83 10.22 20.10
C LYS A 82 -19.32 9.08 20.99
N SER A 83 -19.68 7.94 20.39
CA SER A 83 -20.20 6.78 21.11
C SER A 83 -19.13 6.13 22.00
N LEU A 84 -17.90 5.98 21.48
CA LEU A 84 -16.75 5.48 22.23
C LEU A 84 -16.44 6.39 23.42
N LYS A 85 -16.42 7.71 23.21
CA LYS A 85 -16.18 8.69 24.27
C LYS A 85 -17.25 8.67 25.35
N ALA A 86 -18.53 8.53 24.98
CA ALA A 86 -19.63 8.41 25.93
C ALA A 86 -19.50 7.18 26.85
N GLN A 87 -18.87 6.11 26.35
CA GLN A 87 -18.61 4.88 27.09
C GLN A 87 -17.21 4.82 27.72
N SER A 88 -16.41 5.89 27.63
CA SER A 88 -15.02 5.93 28.09
C SER A 88 -14.14 4.83 27.45
N LEU A 89 -14.39 4.50 26.19
CA LEU A 89 -13.64 3.52 25.43
C LEU A 89 -12.51 4.16 24.61
N PRO A 90 -11.43 3.41 24.30
CA PRO A 90 -10.36 3.87 23.42
C PRO A 90 -10.85 4.18 22.00
N ASP A 91 -10.30 5.25 21.41
CA ASP A 91 -10.62 5.68 20.05
C ASP A 91 -10.20 4.65 18.99
N ASP A 92 -9.11 3.92 19.25
CA ASP A 92 -8.54 2.92 18.34
C ASP A 92 -9.52 1.77 18.00
N LEU A 93 -10.54 1.56 18.82
CA LEU A 93 -11.57 0.55 18.57
C LEU A 93 -12.34 0.80 17.26
N LYS A 94 -12.32 2.02 16.72
CA LYS A 94 -12.97 2.33 15.43
C LYS A 94 -12.35 1.60 14.23
N TYR A 95 -11.17 1.02 14.39
CA TYR A 95 -10.47 0.27 13.34
C TYR A 95 -10.69 -1.25 13.43
N ILE A 96 -11.45 -1.73 14.43
CA ILE A 96 -11.78 -3.14 14.59
C ILE A 96 -13.14 -3.40 13.91
N THR A 97 -13.15 -4.34 12.96
CA THR A 97 -14.37 -4.88 12.32
C THR A 97 -14.74 -6.23 12.90
#